data_AF-A0A8T7ALN7-F1
#
_entry.id   AF-A0A8T7ALN7-F1
#
_cell.length_a   1.000
_cell.length_b   1.000
_cell.length_c   1.000
_cell.angle_alpha   90.00
_cell.angle_beta   90.00
_cell.angle_gamma   90.00
#
_symmetry.space_group_name_H-M   'P 1'
#
loop_
_entity.id
_entity.type
_entity.pdbx_description
1 polymer ?
#
loop_
_entity_poly.entity_id
_entity_poly.type
_entity_poly.pdbx_seq_one_letter_code
_entity_poly.pdbx_strand_id
1 'polypeptide(L)'
;MSYLVFDIETVPDVDLGRRMHGLEGLSDKDVGKALEFQSLQKSGSEFLPLFQHRVVAISVALRAGDGLKVWSLGETDSGEAELVRRFFDGLDQFGPELVSWNGSGFDLPVLHYRAMLHGIAAPRYWETGDEDRSFRYNNYLSRYHWRHIDVMDVLSGFNPRARASLDAIAVMLGFPGKMGLKGDQVWGYFLDGQIAKIRDYCETDVLNTYLVFLRFQHMRGILDEAQLQSELERVRELLAESDASHFREFLSAWDAAPEHGG
;
A
#
# COMPACT_ATOMS: atom_id res chain seq x y z
N MET A 1 -19.36 5.61 -6.73
CA MET A 1 -18.47 5.56 -5.54
C MET A 1 -17.04 5.57 -6.07
N SER A 2 -16.11 6.21 -5.36
CA SER A 2 -14.70 6.28 -5.79
C SER A 2 -13.84 5.56 -4.77
N TYR A 3 -13.05 4.59 -5.22
CA TYR A 3 -12.10 3.86 -4.38
C TYR A 3 -10.68 4.27 -4.76
N LEU A 4 -9.86 4.58 -3.76
CA LEU A 4 -8.43 4.72 -3.90
C LEU A 4 -7.78 3.58 -3.11
N VAL A 5 -7.31 2.56 -3.79
CA VAL A 5 -6.51 1.49 -3.19
C VAL A 5 -5.06 1.96 -3.18
N PHE A 6 -4.31 1.71 -2.11
CA PHE A 6 -2.91 2.09 -2.04
C PHE A 6 -2.06 1.11 -1.24
N ASP A 7 -0.76 1.20 -1.47
CA ASP A 7 0.30 0.50 -0.76
C ASP A 7 1.57 1.39 -0.78
N ILE A 8 2.47 1.22 0.19
CA ILE A 8 3.75 1.94 0.23
C ILE A 8 4.94 1.00 0.32
N GLU A 9 6.04 1.42 -0.30
CA GLU A 9 7.34 0.79 -0.09
C GLU A 9 8.27 1.69 0.70
N THR A 10 9.03 1.05 1.60
CA THR A 10 9.88 1.77 2.53
C THR A 10 11.27 1.16 2.64
N VAL A 11 12.22 1.99 3.06
CA VAL A 11 13.60 1.63 3.38
C VAL A 11 13.98 2.18 4.74
N PRO A 12 15.08 1.72 5.36
CA PRO A 12 15.60 2.34 6.58
C PRO A 12 15.87 3.84 6.38
N ASP A 13 15.42 4.68 7.29
CA ASP A 13 15.78 6.10 7.33
C ASP A 13 17.21 6.26 7.86
N VAL A 14 18.17 6.19 6.94
CA VAL A 14 19.60 6.30 7.24
C VAL A 14 19.99 7.67 7.79
N ASP A 15 19.27 8.74 7.45
CA ASP A 15 19.56 10.09 7.94
C ASP A 15 19.11 10.25 9.39
N LEU A 16 17.96 9.67 9.75
CA LEU A 16 17.56 9.52 11.15
C LEU A 16 18.52 8.59 11.91
N GLY A 17 18.90 7.46 11.31
CA GLY A 17 19.81 6.49 11.93
C GLY A 17 21.15 7.10 12.31
N ARG A 18 21.74 7.92 11.42
CA ARG A 18 22.95 8.70 11.71
C ARG A 18 22.76 9.61 12.91
N ARG A 19 21.71 10.43 12.90
CA ARG A 19 21.42 11.41 13.96
C ARG A 19 21.14 10.77 15.32
N MET A 20 20.42 9.64 15.35
CA MET A 20 20.02 8.99 16.61
C MET A 20 21.12 8.15 17.24
N HIS A 21 22.02 7.60 16.43
CA HIS A 21 22.96 6.57 16.88
C HIS A 21 24.42 6.93 16.68
N GLY A 22 24.73 8.16 16.24
CA GLY A 22 26.11 8.61 16.03
C GLY A 22 26.83 7.78 14.96
N LEU A 23 26.11 7.45 13.89
CA LEU A 23 26.61 6.61 12.79
C LEU A 23 27.18 7.46 11.63
N GLU A 24 27.64 8.67 11.92
CA GLU A 24 28.25 9.53 10.91
C GLU A 24 29.48 8.86 10.28
N GLY A 25 29.64 9.02 8.96
CA GLY A 25 30.76 8.44 8.20
C GLY A 25 30.55 6.98 7.74
N LEU A 26 29.48 6.31 8.16
CA LEU A 26 29.10 5.00 7.61
C LEU A 26 28.35 5.13 6.27
N SER A 27 28.53 4.12 5.43
CA SER A 27 27.76 3.98 4.18
C SER A 27 26.27 3.79 4.49
N ASP A 28 25.37 4.17 3.56
CA ASP A 28 23.93 3.95 3.73
C ASP A 28 23.62 2.49 4.07
N LYS A 29 24.26 1.56 3.36
CA LYS A 29 24.15 0.11 3.58
C LYS A 29 24.49 -0.28 5.02
N ASP A 30 25.56 0.26 5.57
CA ASP A 30 26.00 -0.09 6.93
C ASP A 30 25.12 0.58 8.00
N VAL A 31 24.62 1.78 7.75
CA VAL A 31 23.62 2.43 8.63
C VAL A 31 22.33 1.61 8.67
N GLY A 32 21.81 1.19 7.51
CA GLY A 32 20.62 0.35 7.43
C GLY A 32 20.76 -0.95 8.21
N LYS A 33 21.89 -1.67 8.02
CA LYS A 33 22.21 -2.89 8.78
C LYS A 33 22.33 -2.64 10.29
N ALA A 34 22.91 -1.50 10.68
CA ALA A 34 23.03 -1.15 12.09
C ALA A 34 21.64 -0.94 12.72
N LEU A 35 20.70 -0.32 12.00
CA LEU A 35 19.31 -0.15 12.46
C LEU A 35 18.58 -1.49 12.59
N GLU A 36 18.68 -2.36 11.59
CA GLU A 36 18.08 -3.71 11.60
C GLU A 36 18.60 -4.53 12.78
N PHE A 37 19.92 -4.54 12.99
CA PHE A 37 20.55 -5.25 14.09
C PHE A 37 20.14 -4.70 15.46
N GLN A 38 20.02 -3.37 15.60
CA GLN A 38 19.52 -2.77 16.83
C GLN A 38 18.05 -3.13 17.09
N SER A 39 17.21 -3.21 16.05
CA SER A 39 15.83 -3.65 16.21
C SER A 39 15.77 -5.12 16.65
N LEU A 40 16.59 -5.97 16.04
CA LEU A 40 16.70 -7.39 16.38
C LEU A 40 17.11 -7.58 17.84
N GLN A 41 18.09 -6.82 18.33
CA GLN A 41 18.51 -6.89 19.73
C GLN A 41 17.42 -6.45 20.72
N LYS A 42 16.59 -5.46 20.35
CA LYS A 42 15.56 -4.90 21.24
C LYS A 42 14.25 -5.69 21.22
N SER A 43 13.85 -6.19 20.06
CA SER A 43 12.51 -6.75 19.83
C SER A 43 12.51 -8.22 19.40
N GLY A 44 13.65 -8.77 19.01
CA GLY A 44 13.75 -10.09 18.37
C GLY A 44 13.35 -10.10 16.89
N SER A 45 13.15 -8.93 16.27
CA SER A 45 12.83 -8.77 14.84
C SER A 45 13.71 -7.73 14.19
N GLU A 46 14.13 -7.97 12.94
CA GLU A 46 14.84 -6.98 12.10
C GLU A 46 13.91 -5.87 11.60
N PHE A 47 12.60 -6.04 11.74
CA PHE A 47 11.60 -5.04 11.37
C PHE A 47 11.78 -3.76 12.19
N LEU A 48 11.90 -2.62 11.53
CA LEU A 48 12.19 -1.36 12.19
C LEU A 48 10.94 -0.78 12.86
N PRO A 49 11.10 0.02 13.93
CA PRO A 49 10.03 0.89 14.41
C PRO A 49 9.52 1.81 13.29
N LEU A 50 8.20 2.01 13.20
CA LEU A 50 7.54 2.70 12.07
C LEU A 50 8.12 4.09 11.75
N PHE A 51 8.57 4.84 12.75
CA PHE A 51 9.18 6.15 12.56
C PHE A 51 10.59 6.12 11.94
N GLN A 52 11.24 4.94 11.90
CA GLN A 52 12.55 4.72 11.28
C GLN A 52 12.44 4.26 9.81
N HIS A 53 11.23 4.23 9.25
CA HIS A 53 11.03 4.00 7.82
C HIS A 53 11.08 5.31 7.04
N ARG A 54 11.60 5.23 5.82
CA ARG A 54 11.53 6.25 4.78
C ARG A 54 10.74 5.70 3.60
N VAL A 55 9.77 6.44 3.10
CA VAL A 55 8.95 6.07 1.94
C VAL A 55 9.73 6.31 0.65
N VAL A 56 9.72 5.31 -0.23
CA VAL A 56 10.42 5.33 -1.53
C VAL A 56 9.48 5.08 -2.72
N ALA A 57 8.31 4.50 -2.48
CA ALA A 57 7.22 4.43 -3.45
C ALA A 57 5.86 4.49 -2.74
N ILE A 58 4.87 5.05 -3.43
CA ILE A 58 3.45 4.95 -3.07
C ILE A 58 2.73 4.61 -4.37
N SER A 59 2.12 3.42 -4.43
CA SER A 59 1.31 3.02 -5.57
C SER A 59 -0.16 3.15 -5.25
N VAL A 60 -0.96 3.43 -6.28
CA VAL A 60 -2.41 3.58 -6.14
C VAL A 60 -3.17 2.93 -7.29
N ALA A 61 -4.36 2.42 -6.98
CA ALA A 61 -5.39 2.10 -7.96
C ALA A 61 -6.61 2.98 -7.70
N LEU A 62 -6.96 3.81 -8.67
CA LEU A 62 -8.13 4.69 -8.59
C LEU A 62 -9.24 4.13 -9.46
N ARG A 63 -10.33 3.72 -8.82
CA ARG A 63 -11.58 3.33 -9.46
C ARG A 63 -12.61 4.43 -9.26
N ALA A 64 -13.00 5.13 -10.34
CA ALA A 64 -13.99 6.21 -10.32
C ALA A 64 -14.83 6.25 -11.60
N GLY A 65 -16.17 6.30 -11.48
CA GLY A 65 -17.08 6.32 -12.64
C GLY A 65 -16.99 5.02 -13.43
N ASP A 66 -16.52 5.08 -14.67
CA ASP A 66 -16.14 3.90 -15.49
C ASP A 66 -14.61 3.74 -15.62
N GLY A 67 -13.83 4.65 -15.04
CA GLY A 67 -12.37 4.60 -15.09
C GLY A 67 -11.78 3.70 -14.00
N LEU A 68 -10.75 2.95 -14.38
CA LEU A 68 -9.77 2.32 -13.49
C LEU A 68 -8.38 2.72 -13.97
N LYS A 69 -7.49 3.11 -13.05
CA LYS A 69 -6.08 3.39 -13.33
C LYS A 69 -5.22 2.87 -12.20
N VAL A 70 -4.05 2.33 -12.52
CA VAL A 70 -3.03 1.90 -11.55
C VAL A 70 -1.71 2.57 -11.90
N TRP A 71 -1.07 3.21 -10.92
CA TRP A 71 0.22 3.88 -11.09
C TRP A 71 0.88 4.19 -9.73
N SER A 72 2.20 4.37 -9.74
CA SER A 72 2.94 4.98 -8.64
C SER A 72 2.92 6.51 -8.67
N LEU A 73 2.74 7.16 -7.52
CA LEU A 73 2.78 8.62 -7.39
C LEU A 73 4.19 9.18 -7.69
N GLY A 74 4.25 10.37 -8.29
CA GLY A 74 5.51 11.03 -8.67
C GLY A 74 6.26 10.28 -9.77
N GLU A 75 7.52 10.65 -9.99
CA GLU A 75 8.45 9.99 -10.92
C GLU A 75 9.49 9.15 -10.15
N THR A 76 10.37 8.43 -10.85
CA THR A 76 11.42 7.60 -10.22
C THR A 76 12.47 8.40 -9.45
N ASP A 77 12.61 9.70 -9.73
CA ASP A 77 13.48 10.65 -9.05
C ASP A 77 12.73 11.57 -8.06
N SER A 78 11.41 11.42 -7.93
CA SER A 78 10.62 12.15 -6.93
C SER A 78 11.10 11.84 -5.51
N GLY A 79 11.35 12.90 -4.73
CA GLY A 79 11.70 12.78 -3.33
C GLY A 79 10.51 12.40 -2.45
N GLU A 80 10.79 11.85 -1.27
CA GLU A 80 9.77 11.39 -0.31
C GLU A 80 8.71 12.45 0.02
N ALA A 81 9.12 13.70 0.25
CA ALA A 81 8.20 14.79 0.58
C ALA A 81 7.18 15.05 -0.54
N GLU A 82 7.56 14.83 -1.79
CA GLU A 82 6.64 14.94 -2.93
C GLU A 82 5.65 13.79 -2.95
N LEU A 83 6.11 12.54 -2.77
CA LEU A 83 5.25 11.36 -2.75
C LEU A 83 4.18 11.47 -1.66
N VAL A 84 4.60 11.77 -0.43
CA VAL A 84 3.70 11.90 0.72
C VAL A 84 2.72 13.06 0.52
N ARG A 85 3.18 14.19 -0.05
CA ARG A 85 2.30 15.33 -0.34
C ARG A 85 1.24 14.97 -1.37
N ARG A 86 1.63 14.35 -2.49
CA ARG A 86 0.70 13.92 -3.55
C ARG A 86 -0.36 12.96 -3.00
N PHE A 87 0.00 12.08 -2.06
CA PHE A 87 -0.95 11.18 -1.42
C PHE A 87 -2.01 11.96 -0.64
N PHE A 88 -1.61 12.83 0.28
CA PHE A 88 -2.55 13.60 1.10
C PHE A 88 -3.34 14.65 0.30
N ASP A 89 -2.71 15.32 -0.67
CA ASP A 89 -3.38 16.25 -1.59
C ASP A 89 -4.50 15.53 -2.39
N GLY A 90 -4.26 14.29 -2.80
CA GLY A 90 -5.27 13.46 -3.47
C GLY A 90 -6.47 13.15 -2.58
N LEU A 91 -6.24 12.88 -1.29
CA LEU A 91 -7.33 12.68 -0.33
C LEU A 91 -8.10 13.97 -0.08
N ASP A 92 -7.40 15.08 0.09
CA ASP A 92 -7.99 16.41 0.30
C ASP A 92 -8.86 16.83 -0.90
N GLN A 93 -8.37 16.62 -2.12
CA GLN A 93 -9.06 17.05 -3.35
C GLN A 93 -10.28 16.18 -3.68
N PHE A 94 -10.16 14.86 -3.56
CA PHE A 94 -11.18 13.93 -4.09
C PHE A 94 -12.03 13.24 -3.02
N GLY A 95 -11.54 13.16 -1.77
CA GLY A 95 -12.21 12.47 -0.67
C GLY A 95 -12.67 11.04 -0.97
N PRO A 96 -11.87 10.17 -1.61
CA PRO A 96 -12.27 8.81 -1.97
C PRO A 96 -12.43 7.92 -0.73
N GLU A 97 -13.10 6.77 -0.88
CA GLU A 97 -12.95 5.69 0.08
C GLU A 97 -11.56 5.06 -0.11
N LEU A 98 -10.76 5.08 0.95
CA LEU A 98 -9.39 4.58 0.95
C LEU A 98 -9.41 3.08 1.25
N VAL A 99 -8.62 2.29 0.52
CA VAL A 99 -8.54 0.84 0.69
C VAL A 99 -7.07 0.42 0.78
N SER A 100 -6.75 -0.50 1.68
CA SER A 100 -5.38 -1.00 1.87
C SER A 100 -5.40 -2.42 2.42
N TRP A 101 -4.26 -3.11 2.33
CA TRP A 101 -4.00 -4.33 3.10
C TRP A 101 -3.02 -4.04 4.24
N ASN A 102 -3.45 -4.10 5.51
CA ASN A 102 -2.63 -3.72 6.68
C ASN A 102 -2.21 -2.24 6.74
N GLY A 103 -2.87 -1.36 5.99
CA GLY A 103 -2.56 0.07 5.97
C GLY A 103 -2.74 0.77 7.33
N SER A 104 -3.63 0.29 8.20
CA SER A 104 -3.76 0.83 9.56
C SER A 104 -2.60 0.40 10.47
N GLY A 105 -2.02 -0.77 10.19
CA GLY A 105 -0.95 -1.36 10.99
C GLY A 105 0.45 -0.86 10.60
N PHE A 106 0.61 -0.39 9.37
CA PHE A 106 1.91 -0.03 8.82
C PHE A 106 1.88 1.29 8.03
N ASP A 107 1.19 1.30 6.89
CA ASP A 107 1.32 2.35 5.86
C ASP A 107 0.93 3.73 6.37
N LEU A 108 -0.28 3.88 6.92
CA LEU A 108 -0.78 5.15 7.42
C LEU A 108 0.06 5.67 8.60
N PRO A 109 0.39 4.86 9.64
CA PRO A 109 1.32 5.30 10.67
C PRO A 109 2.68 5.79 10.14
N VAL A 110 3.26 5.11 9.15
CA VAL A 110 4.50 5.58 8.50
C VAL A 110 4.25 6.93 7.83
N LEU A 111 3.21 7.04 6.99
CA LEU A 111 2.84 8.28 6.31
C LEU A 111 2.57 9.43 7.29
N HIS A 112 2.03 9.18 8.49
CA HIS A 112 1.85 10.20 9.53
C HIS A 112 3.19 10.76 9.98
N TYR A 113 4.16 9.90 10.32
CA TYR A 113 5.50 10.35 10.73
C TYR A 113 6.20 11.09 9.59
N ARG A 114 6.06 10.62 8.36
CA ARG A 114 6.71 11.27 7.20
C ARG A 114 6.07 12.60 6.84
N ALA A 115 4.73 12.72 6.95
CA ALA A 115 4.04 13.99 6.78
C ALA A 115 4.48 15.01 7.84
N MET A 116 4.58 14.59 9.11
CA MET A 116 5.10 15.45 10.19
C MET A 116 6.55 15.89 9.92
N LEU A 117 7.42 14.96 9.52
CA LEU A 117 8.82 15.28 9.21
C LEU A 117 8.95 16.32 8.09
N HIS A 118 8.11 16.23 7.05
CA HIS A 118 8.16 17.09 5.87
C HIS A 118 7.24 18.32 5.95
N GLY A 119 6.54 18.52 7.07
CA GLY A 119 5.63 19.66 7.27
C GLY A 119 4.42 19.65 6.32
N ILE A 120 3.92 18.47 5.98
CA ILE A 120 2.79 18.28 5.05
C ILE A 120 1.49 18.31 5.85
N ALA A 121 0.57 19.20 5.46
CA ALA A 121 -0.76 19.29 6.03
C ALA A 121 -1.70 18.26 5.35
N ALA A 122 -2.64 17.71 6.12
CA ALA A 122 -3.64 16.76 5.63
C ALA A 122 -5.00 16.96 6.34
N PRO A 123 -5.57 18.17 6.31
CA PRO A 123 -6.76 18.53 7.11
C PRO A 123 -7.95 17.61 6.86
N ARG A 124 -8.26 17.25 5.61
CA ARG A 124 -9.42 16.37 5.32
C ARG A 124 -9.20 14.95 5.80
N TYR A 125 -7.94 14.48 5.77
CA TYR A 125 -7.58 13.16 6.31
C TYR A 125 -7.83 13.09 7.82
N TRP A 126 -7.46 14.16 8.55
CA TRP A 126 -7.59 14.25 10.01
C TRP A 126 -8.97 14.73 10.48
N GLU A 127 -9.88 15.06 9.57
CA GLU A 127 -11.24 15.48 9.91
C GLU A 127 -12.02 14.32 10.58
N THR A 128 -12.66 14.61 11.72
CA THR A 128 -13.42 13.64 12.52
C THR A 128 -14.82 14.12 12.88
N GLY A 129 -15.31 15.20 12.27
CA GLY A 129 -16.62 15.79 12.50
C GLY A 129 -16.59 17.22 13.08
N ASP A 130 -15.41 17.83 13.22
CA ASP A 130 -15.23 19.14 13.83
C ASP A 130 -15.64 20.27 12.87
N GLU A 131 -15.14 20.28 11.63
CA GLU A 131 -15.55 21.24 10.61
C GLU A 131 -16.63 20.65 9.69
N ASP A 132 -16.46 19.39 9.24
CA ASP A 132 -17.43 18.64 8.43
C ASP A 132 -18.08 17.49 9.21
N ARG A 133 -19.32 17.71 9.66
CA ARG A 133 -20.12 16.71 10.40
C ARG A 133 -20.29 15.37 9.67
N SER A 134 -20.13 15.32 8.34
CA SER A 134 -20.21 14.07 7.57
C SER A 134 -19.10 13.07 7.92
N PHE A 135 -18.01 13.54 8.54
CA PHE A 135 -16.89 12.72 9.01
C PHE A 135 -17.08 12.15 10.42
N ARG A 136 -18.10 12.58 11.16
CA ARG A 136 -18.32 12.17 12.55
C ARG A 136 -18.44 10.67 12.75
N TYR A 137 -19.11 9.99 11.83
CA TYR A 137 -19.33 8.54 11.85
C TYR A 137 -18.79 7.85 10.59
N ASN A 138 -17.98 8.56 9.80
CA ASN A 138 -17.35 8.02 8.61
C ASN A 138 -16.10 8.84 8.25
N ASN A 139 -14.97 8.61 8.92
CA ASN A 139 -13.68 9.29 8.72
C ASN A 139 -12.56 8.27 8.45
N TYR A 140 -11.38 8.74 8.04
CA TYR A 140 -10.25 7.88 7.68
C TYR A 140 -9.51 7.23 8.87
N LEU A 141 -9.73 7.70 10.11
CA LEU A 141 -8.93 7.31 11.27
C LEU A 141 -9.57 6.18 12.09
N SER A 142 -10.89 6.17 12.15
CA SER A 142 -11.63 5.16 12.92
C SER A 142 -11.69 3.85 12.14
N ARG A 143 -11.07 2.80 12.69
CA ARG A 143 -11.09 1.44 12.13
C ARG A 143 -12.48 0.80 12.01
N TYR A 144 -13.51 1.40 12.61
CA TYR A 144 -14.90 0.95 12.54
C TYR A 144 -15.72 1.71 11.49
N HIS A 145 -15.11 2.67 10.80
CA HIS A 145 -15.73 3.42 9.70
C HIS A 145 -15.32 2.81 8.35
N TRP A 146 -16.00 3.21 7.28
CA TRP A 146 -15.79 2.65 5.93
C TRP A 146 -15.07 3.62 4.98
N ARG A 147 -14.75 4.83 5.44
CA ARG A 147 -13.99 5.80 4.64
C ARG A 147 -12.53 5.37 4.45
N HIS A 148 -11.96 4.64 5.42
CA HIS A 148 -10.78 3.81 5.21
C HIS A 148 -11.14 2.36 5.51
N ILE A 149 -10.82 1.47 4.57
CA ILE A 149 -11.08 0.04 4.65
C ILE A 149 -9.73 -0.68 4.62
N ASP A 150 -9.20 -0.96 5.81
CA ASP A 150 -8.11 -1.94 5.95
C ASP A 150 -8.71 -3.35 5.84
N VAL A 151 -8.59 -3.94 4.65
CA VAL A 151 -9.26 -5.21 4.32
C VAL A 151 -8.78 -6.33 5.24
N MET A 152 -7.48 -6.37 5.59
CA MET A 152 -6.93 -7.36 6.51
C MET A 152 -7.50 -7.19 7.92
N ASP A 153 -7.59 -5.95 8.40
CA ASP A 153 -8.08 -5.68 9.76
C ASP A 153 -9.55 -6.06 9.91
N VAL A 154 -10.37 -5.74 8.91
CA VAL A 154 -11.80 -6.10 8.88
C VAL A 154 -11.99 -7.62 8.76
N LEU A 155 -11.31 -8.29 7.83
CA LEU A 155 -11.44 -9.75 7.64
C LEU A 155 -10.94 -10.55 8.85
N SER A 156 -9.90 -10.07 9.53
CA SER A 156 -9.39 -10.71 10.75
C SER A 156 -10.31 -10.53 11.97
N GLY A 157 -11.42 -9.80 11.83
CA GLY A 157 -12.32 -9.48 12.93
C GLY A 157 -11.60 -8.74 14.05
N PHE A 158 -10.61 -7.91 13.69
CA PHE A 158 -9.76 -7.18 14.62
C PHE A 158 -8.90 -8.06 15.55
N ASN A 159 -8.79 -9.35 15.26
CA ASN A 159 -7.98 -10.30 16.02
C ASN A 159 -6.61 -10.46 15.35
N PRO A 160 -5.51 -10.01 15.98
CA PRO A 160 -4.17 -10.11 15.40
C PRO A 160 -3.75 -11.53 15.02
N ARG A 161 -4.28 -12.56 15.70
CA ARG A 161 -3.97 -13.98 15.40
C ARG A 161 -4.66 -14.50 14.14
N ALA A 162 -5.68 -13.81 13.66
CA ALA A 162 -6.44 -14.17 12.46
C ALA A 162 -5.97 -13.38 11.21
N ARG A 163 -4.90 -12.59 11.33
CA ARG A 163 -4.30 -11.88 10.20
C ARG A 163 -3.59 -12.86 9.27
N ALA A 164 -3.65 -12.59 7.97
CA ALA A 164 -2.97 -13.33 6.92
C ALA A 164 -2.24 -12.35 6.00
N SER A 165 -1.22 -12.83 5.28
CA SER A 165 -0.54 -12.01 4.26
C SER A 165 -1.44 -11.78 3.05
N LEU A 166 -1.25 -10.66 2.36
CA LEU A 166 -1.94 -10.36 1.10
C LEU A 166 -1.71 -11.48 0.09
N ASP A 167 -0.45 -11.91 -0.05
CA ASP A 167 -0.03 -13.02 -0.90
C ASP A 167 -0.85 -14.29 -0.67
N ALA A 168 -0.95 -14.76 0.58
CA ALA A 168 -1.68 -15.97 0.89
C ALA A 168 -3.18 -15.86 0.56
N ILE A 169 -3.79 -14.71 0.82
CA ILE A 169 -5.20 -14.47 0.53
C ILE A 169 -5.45 -14.29 -0.97
N ALA A 170 -4.57 -13.61 -1.68
CA ALA A 170 -4.64 -13.46 -3.13
C ALA A 170 -4.55 -14.82 -3.82
N VAL A 171 -3.54 -15.64 -3.48
CA VAL A 171 -3.39 -17.01 -4.03
C VAL A 171 -4.58 -17.88 -3.65
N MET A 172 -5.05 -17.82 -2.40
CA MET A 172 -6.25 -18.54 -1.96
C MET A 172 -7.49 -18.16 -2.79
N LEU A 173 -7.58 -16.93 -3.30
CA LEU A 173 -8.69 -16.46 -4.13
C LEU A 173 -8.48 -16.68 -5.64
N GLY A 174 -7.37 -17.30 -6.04
CA GLY A 174 -7.03 -17.56 -7.45
C GLY A 174 -6.42 -16.35 -8.17
N PHE A 175 -5.89 -15.38 -7.43
CA PHE A 175 -5.13 -14.24 -7.97
C PHE A 175 -3.62 -14.52 -7.94
N PRO A 176 -2.81 -13.76 -8.70
CA PRO A 176 -1.37 -14.03 -8.82
C PRO A 176 -0.59 -14.07 -7.51
N GLY A 177 -0.98 -13.25 -6.52
CA GLY A 177 -0.17 -13.06 -5.33
C GLY A 177 1.14 -12.37 -5.67
N LYS A 178 2.19 -12.65 -4.88
CA LYS A 178 3.46 -11.93 -4.94
C LYS A 178 4.27 -12.29 -6.19
N MET A 179 4.52 -11.29 -7.03
CA MET A 179 5.30 -11.44 -8.26
C MET A 179 6.79 -11.18 -8.02
N GLY A 180 7.57 -12.25 -7.79
CA GLY A 180 9.04 -12.29 -7.90
C GLY A 180 9.86 -11.57 -6.81
N LEU A 181 9.50 -10.34 -6.43
CA LEU A 181 10.21 -9.53 -5.44
C LEU A 181 9.66 -9.81 -4.04
N LYS A 182 10.53 -9.89 -3.03
CA LYS A 182 10.11 -9.98 -1.62
C LYS A 182 10.41 -8.66 -0.91
N GLY A 183 9.59 -8.25 0.07
CA GLY A 183 9.73 -6.95 0.74
C GLY A 183 11.06 -6.78 1.47
N ASP A 184 11.69 -7.88 1.88
CA ASP A 184 13.05 -7.92 2.45
C ASP A 184 14.15 -7.56 1.42
N GLN A 185 13.83 -7.51 0.12
CA GLN A 185 14.76 -7.13 -0.95
C GLN A 185 14.68 -5.64 -1.33
N VAL A 186 13.65 -4.91 -0.88
CA VAL A 186 13.43 -3.50 -1.25
C VAL A 186 14.64 -2.64 -0.92
N TRP A 187 15.27 -2.90 0.23
CA TRP A 187 16.51 -2.22 0.61
C TRP A 187 17.66 -2.47 -0.36
N GLY A 188 17.84 -3.70 -0.83
CA GLY A 188 18.85 -4.05 -1.82
C GLY A 188 18.61 -3.34 -3.16
N TYR A 189 17.38 -3.39 -3.67
CA TYR A 189 17.02 -2.68 -4.90
C TYR A 189 17.21 -1.16 -4.78
N PHE A 190 16.90 -0.59 -3.62
CA PHE A 190 17.11 0.83 -3.36
C PHE A 190 18.59 1.21 -3.40
N LEU A 191 19.45 0.43 -2.73
CA LEU A 191 20.91 0.64 -2.75
C LEU A 191 21.49 0.53 -4.15
N ASP A 192 20.91 -0.32 -5.00
CA ASP A 192 21.30 -0.50 -6.40
C ASP A 192 20.67 0.56 -7.34
N GLY A 193 19.89 1.52 -6.82
CA GLY A 193 19.21 2.56 -7.61
C GLY A 193 18.03 2.06 -8.45
N GLN A 194 17.51 0.87 -8.17
CA GLN A 194 16.45 0.21 -8.94
C GLN A 194 15.04 0.63 -8.47
N ILE A 195 14.79 1.93 -8.33
CA ILE A 195 13.49 2.49 -7.87
C ILE A 195 12.33 2.07 -8.77
N ALA A 196 12.55 1.99 -10.09
CA ALA A 196 11.53 1.51 -11.02
C ALA A 196 10.99 0.13 -10.65
N LYS A 197 11.87 -0.82 -10.27
CA LYS A 197 11.43 -2.17 -9.86
C LYS A 197 10.64 -2.17 -8.55
N ILE A 198 11.00 -1.29 -7.61
CA ILE A 198 10.26 -1.14 -6.35
C ILE A 198 8.84 -0.63 -6.65
N ARG A 199 8.71 0.32 -7.57
CA ARG A 199 7.42 0.87 -8.03
C ARG A 199 6.58 -0.19 -8.74
N ASP A 200 7.17 -0.91 -9.70
CA ASP A 200 6.50 -2.01 -10.42
C ASP A 200 5.93 -3.04 -9.43
N TYR A 201 6.73 -3.43 -8.43
CA TYR A 201 6.32 -4.34 -7.38
C TYR A 201 5.17 -3.78 -6.53
N CYS A 202 5.28 -2.54 -6.05
CA CYS A 202 4.23 -1.88 -5.26
C CYS A 202 2.91 -1.74 -6.06
N GLU A 203 2.98 -1.49 -7.37
CA GLU A 203 1.79 -1.49 -8.24
C GLU A 203 1.11 -2.88 -8.31
N THR A 204 1.88 -3.97 -8.30
CA THR A 204 1.29 -5.33 -8.24
C THR A 204 0.65 -5.67 -6.89
N ASP A 205 1.19 -5.17 -5.77
CA ASP A 205 0.57 -5.34 -4.45
C ASP A 205 -0.74 -4.53 -4.33
N VAL A 206 -0.80 -3.35 -4.94
CA VAL A 206 -2.04 -2.59 -5.09
C VAL A 206 -3.08 -3.36 -5.92
N LEU A 207 -2.68 -3.97 -7.04
CA LEU A 207 -3.56 -4.80 -7.86
C LEU A 207 -4.12 -5.98 -7.07
N ASN A 208 -3.27 -6.73 -6.37
CA ASN A 208 -3.71 -7.82 -5.49
C ASN A 208 -4.69 -7.31 -4.42
N THR A 209 -4.38 -6.18 -3.78
CA THR A 209 -5.27 -5.57 -2.76
C THR A 209 -6.62 -5.23 -3.35
N TYR A 210 -6.66 -4.64 -4.55
CA TYR A 210 -7.89 -4.29 -5.23
C TYR A 210 -8.72 -5.53 -5.61
N LEU A 211 -8.09 -6.58 -6.15
CA LEU A 211 -8.77 -7.83 -6.50
C LEU A 211 -9.38 -8.54 -5.28
N VAL A 212 -8.63 -8.60 -4.17
CA VAL A 212 -9.14 -9.12 -2.90
C VAL A 212 -10.28 -8.25 -2.37
N PHE A 213 -10.15 -6.92 -2.48
CA PHE A 213 -11.21 -5.99 -2.12
C PHE A 213 -12.50 -6.21 -2.94
N LEU A 214 -12.42 -6.47 -4.25
CA LEU A 214 -13.59 -6.78 -5.07
C LEU A 214 -14.31 -8.04 -4.58
N ARG A 215 -13.57 -9.11 -4.25
CA ARG A 215 -14.15 -10.33 -3.63
C ARG A 215 -14.81 -10.03 -2.28
N PHE A 216 -14.19 -9.17 -1.48
CA PHE A 216 -14.77 -8.72 -0.21
C PHE A 216 -16.06 -7.91 -0.41
N GLN A 217 -16.10 -7.01 -1.39
CA GLN A 217 -17.30 -6.23 -1.72
C GLN A 217 -18.44 -7.12 -2.21
N HIS A 218 -18.13 -8.17 -2.98
CA HIS A 218 -19.11 -9.19 -3.37
C HIS A 218 -19.64 -9.96 -2.15
N MET A 219 -18.76 -10.41 -1.24
CA MET A 219 -19.16 -11.07 0.01
C MET A 219 -20.09 -10.19 0.87
N ARG A 220 -19.94 -8.86 0.81
CA ARG A 220 -20.81 -7.89 1.49
C ARG A 220 -22.14 -7.62 0.78
N GLY A 221 -22.35 -8.16 -0.42
CA GLY A 221 -23.50 -7.85 -1.26
C GLY A 221 -23.49 -6.45 -1.87
N ILE A 222 -22.33 -5.76 -1.88
CA ILE A 222 -22.18 -4.47 -2.57
C ILE A 222 -22.03 -4.68 -4.07
N LEU A 223 -21.35 -5.77 -4.47
CA LEU A 223 -21.30 -6.24 -5.84
C LEU A 223 -22.10 -7.53 -5.95
N ASP A 224 -23.03 -7.61 -6.90
CA ASP A 224 -23.57 -8.91 -7.33
C ASP A 224 -22.53 -9.67 -8.18
N GLU A 225 -22.87 -10.88 -8.61
CA GLU A 225 -21.97 -11.70 -9.42
C GLU A 225 -21.60 -11.04 -10.75
N ALA A 226 -22.59 -10.45 -11.45
CA ALA A 226 -22.35 -9.83 -12.75
C ALA A 226 -21.47 -8.58 -12.63
N GLN A 227 -21.67 -7.78 -11.58
CA GLN A 227 -20.86 -6.63 -11.26
C GLN A 227 -19.43 -7.02 -10.88
N LEU A 228 -19.27 -8.09 -10.10
CA LEU A 228 -17.94 -8.62 -9.78
C LEU A 228 -17.20 -9.04 -11.06
N GLN A 229 -17.83 -9.83 -11.92
CA GLN A 229 -17.21 -10.25 -13.18
C GLN A 229 -16.85 -9.06 -14.07
N SER A 230 -17.72 -8.04 -14.15
CA SER A 230 -17.43 -6.82 -14.89
C SER A 230 -16.24 -6.04 -14.34
N GLU A 231 -16.06 -5.97 -13.03
CA GLU A 231 -14.92 -5.29 -12.42
C GLU A 231 -13.62 -6.10 -12.57
N LEU A 232 -13.70 -7.44 -12.52
CA LEU A 232 -12.55 -8.30 -12.81
C LEU A 232 -12.10 -8.18 -14.27
N GLU A 233 -13.04 -8.16 -15.22
CA GLU A 233 -12.73 -7.97 -16.65
C GLU A 233 -12.11 -6.60 -16.90
N ARG A 234 -12.60 -5.55 -16.23
CA ARG A 234 -11.99 -4.21 -16.32
C ARG A 234 -10.52 -4.20 -15.89
N VAL A 235 -10.15 -4.97 -14.87
CA VAL A 235 -8.73 -5.12 -14.48
C VAL A 235 -7.95 -5.84 -15.58
N ARG A 236 -8.51 -6.91 -16.16
CA ARG A 236 -7.88 -7.66 -17.24
C ARG A 236 -7.65 -6.80 -18.47
N GLU A 237 -8.65 -6.01 -18.89
CA GLU A 237 -8.55 -5.03 -19.98
C GLU A 237 -7.43 -4.01 -19.71
N LEU A 238 -7.39 -3.41 -18.51
CA LEU A 238 -6.33 -2.47 -18.12
C LEU A 238 -4.93 -3.09 -18.23
N LEU A 239 -4.77 -4.33 -17.78
CA LEU A 239 -3.48 -5.01 -17.83
C LEU A 239 -3.08 -5.38 -19.27
N ALA A 240 -4.05 -5.79 -20.09
CA ALA A 240 -3.82 -6.17 -21.49
C ALA A 240 -3.48 -4.96 -22.38
N GLU A 241 -4.04 -3.78 -22.06
CA GLU A 241 -3.76 -2.52 -22.77
C GLU A 241 -2.43 -1.88 -22.37
N SER A 242 -1.80 -2.33 -21.27
CA SER A 242 -0.55 -1.75 -20.78
C SER A 242 0.69 -2.31 -21.48
N ASP A 243 1.63 -1.43 -21.81
CA ASP A 243 2.95 -1.80 -22.32
C ASP A 243 3.94 -2.23 -21.21
N ALA A 244 3.56 -2.03 -19.94
CA ALA A 244 4.44 -2.31 -18.80
C ALA A 244 4.66 -3.82 -18.59
N SER A 245 5.91 -4.23 -18.41
CA SER A 245 6.26 -5.66 -18.32
C SER A 245 5.64 -6.35 -17.10
N HIS A 246 5.65 -5.69 -15.94
CA HIS A 246 5.09 -6.25 -14.70
C HIS A 246 3.58 -6.49 -14.80
N PHE A 247 2.83 -5.65 -15.52
CA PHE A 247 1.40 -5.87 -15.76
C PHE A 247 1.12 -7.05 -16.69
N ARG A 248 1.93 -7.23 -17.74
CA ARG A 248 1.83 -8.42 -18.61
C ARG A 248 2.19 -9.71 -17.87
N GLU A 249 3.23 -9.66 -17.03
CA GLU A 249 3.61 -10.77 -16.17
C GLU A 249 2.51 -11.10 -15.17
N PHE A 250 1.91 -10.08 -14.54
CA PHE A 250 0.78 -10.23 -13.61
C PHE A 250 -0.42 -10.88 -14.29
N LEU A 251 -0.82 -10.39 -15.48
CA LEU A 251 -1.93 -10.97 -16.26
C LEU A 251 -1.65 -12.42 -16.65
N SER A 252 -0.44 -12.71 -17.14
CA SER A 252 -0.05 -14.08 -17.50
C SER A 252 -0.06 -15.02 -16.29
N ALA A 253 0.36 -14.56 -15.12
CA ALA A 253 0.29 -15.34 -13.90
C ALA A 253 -1.15 -15.57 -13.45
N TRP A 254 -2.03 -14.58 -13.64
CA TRP A 254 -3.45 -14.71 -13.34
C TRP A 254 -4.13 -15.74 -14.25
N ASP A 255 -3.85 -15.72 -15.55
CA ASP A 255 -4.39 -16.69 -16.51
C ASP A 255 -3.90 -18.12 -16.29
N ALA A 256 -2.71 -18.26 -15.72
CA ALA A 256 -2.15 -19.56 -15.35
C ALA A 256 -2.68 -20.08 -13.99
N ALA A 257 -3.35 -19.23 -13.20
CA ALA A 257 -3.88 -19.63 -11.91
C ALA A 257 -5.05 -20.61 -12.12
N PRO A 258 -5.08 -21.74 -11.39
CA PRO A 258 -6.17 -22.69 -11.53
C PRO A 258 -7.50 -22.04 -11.16
N GLU A 259 -8.51 -22.20 -12.02
CA GLU A 259 -9.88 -21.81 -11.68
C GLU A 259 -10.32 -22.62 -10.46
N HIS A 260 -10.82 -21.92 -9.43
CA HIS A 260 -11.50 -22.60 -8.33
C HIS A 260 -12.83 -23.14 -8.85
N GLY A 261 -12.84 -24.44 -9.16
CA GLY A 261 -14.06 -25.18 -9.41
C GLY A 261 -14.96 -25.11 -8.18
N GLY A 262 -16.15 -24.54 -8.36
CA GLY A 262 -17.28 -24.70 -7.44
C GLY A 262 -17.89 -26.09 -7.51
#